data_AF-A0AAU2W598-F1
#
_entry.id   AF-A0AAU2W598-F1
#
_cell.length_a   1.000
_cell.length_b   1.000
_cell.length_c   1.000
_cell.angle_alpha   90.00
_cell.angle_beta   90.00
_cell.angle_gamma   90.00
#
_symmetry.space_group_name_H-M   'P 1'
#
loop_
_entity.id
_entity.type
_entity.pdbx_description
1 polymer ?
#
loop_
_entity_poly.entity_id
_entity_poly.type
_entity_poly.pdbx_seq_one_letter_code
_entity_poly.pdbx_strand_id
1 'polypeptide(L)'
;MLWPATDRYGLEPAPGGLAFVQDLLNTISAGKPREPDLLEDVEDAQTWLAQALANWSGEARRPAPVVEITAEELQGLRDFRHDLRRHLQAVGTDASPQSHPVGSLTAAPTALRLDADGRIRAEARGTGWRQVTSLAMIEAYEAQCTDSLRRLKSCRNTRCAVVFFDRSRNNSGVWHDVRICGNAVNLRNHRARKRATAETT
;
A
#
# COMPACT_ATOMS: atom_id res chain seq x y z
N MET A 1 7.91 -8.20 14.51
CA MET A 1 8.34 -7.01 13.76
C MET A 1 7.10 -6.16 13.58
N LEU A 2 7.16 -4.88 13.95
CA LEU A 2 6.02 -3.97 13.93
C LEU A 2 6.12 -3.09 12.68
N TRP A 3 5.14 -3.16 11.78
CA TRP A 3 5.08 -2.35 10.57
C TRP A 3 4.34 -1.05 10.90
N PRO A 4 5.06 0.07 11.06
CA PRO A 4 4.57 1.22 11.82
C PRO A 4 3.31 1.84 11.25
N ALA A 5 3.13 1.89 9.92
CA ALA A 5 1.93 2.47 9.34
C ALA A 5 0.75 1.50 9.31
N THR A 6 1.02 0.21 9.07
CA THR A 6 0.03 -0.87 8.97
C THR A 6 -0.54 -1.24 10.33
N ASP A 7 0.30 -1.28 11.36
CA ASP A 7 -0.08 -1.70 12.71
C ASP A 7 -1.06 -0.71 13.36
N ARG A 8 -1.00 0.58 13.02
CA ARG A 8 -1.99 1.59 13.45
C ARG A 8 -3.42 1.24 13.07
N TYR A 9 -3.59 0.40 12.04
CA TYR A 9 -4.89 -0.10 11.60
C TYR A 9 -5.24 -1.49 12.13
N GLY A 10 -4.43 -2.06 13.02
CA GLY A 10 -4.63 -3.40 13.60
C GLY A 10 -4.54 -4.51 12.55
N LEU A 11 -3.77 -4.31 11.49
CA LEU A 11 -3.65 -5.25 10.39
C LEU A 11 -2.39 -6.09 10.51
N GLU A 12 -2.50 -7.35 10.08
CA GLU A 12 -1.35 -8.23 9.95
C GLU A 12 -0.63 -7.94 8.61
N PRO A 13 0.71 -7.74 8.61
CA PRO A 13 1.46 -7.33 7.42
C PRO A 13 1.48 -8.40 6.34
N ALA A 14 1.62 -8.02 5.09
CA ALA A 14 1.84 -8.93 3.96
C ALA A 14 3.14 -9.75 4.19
N PRO A 15 3.28 -10.94 3.58
CA PRO A 15 4.49 -11.73 3.75
C PRO A 15 5.70 -11.09 3.04
N GLY A 16 6.88 -11.22 3.64
CA GLY A 16 8.15 -10.77 3.06
C GLY A 16 8.21 -9.27 2.79
N GLY A 17 8.97 -8.87 1.76
CA GLY A 17 9.14 -7.44 1.45
C GLY A 17 7.89 -6.75 0.89
N LEU A 18 6.84 -7.50 0.49
CA LEU A 18 5.52 -6.93 0.17
C LEU A 18 4.91 -6.17 1.36
N ALA A 19 5.31 -6.49 2.60
CA ALA A 19 4.94 -5.74 3.78
C ALA A 19 5.36 -4.25 3.70
N PHE A 20 6.51 -3.96 3.10
CA PHE A 20 6.97 -2.57 2.91
C PHE A 20 6.03 -1.79 1.98
N VAL A 21 5.54 -2.44 0.92
CA VAL A 21 4.57 -1.85 0.00
C VAL A 21 3.24 -1.57 0.70
N GLN A 22 2.75 -2.53 1.49
CA GLN A 22 1.56 -2.35 2.30
C GLN A 22 1.72 -1.18 3.29
N ASP A 23 2.88 -1.11 3.95
CA ASP A 23 3.16 -0.10 4.97
C ASP A 23 3.24 1.30 4.36
N LEU A 24 3.95 1.46 3.24
CA LEU A 24 3.95 2.71 2.48
C LEU A 24 2.53 3.15 2.10
N LEU A 25 1.67 2.23 1.63
CA LEU A 25 0.29 2.57 1.27
C LEU A 25 -0.56 2.98 2.48
N ASN A 26 -0.25 2.44 3.66
CA ASN A 26 -0.95 2.71 4.92
C ASN A 26 -0.40 3.92 5.70
N THR A 27 0.62 4.60 5.18
CA THR A 27 0.98 5.93 5.71
C THR A 27 -0.16 6.94 5.58
N ILE A 28 -1.08 6.71 4.64
CA ILE A 28 -2.22 7.60 4.36
C ILE A 28 -3.13 7.78 5.58
N SER A 29 -3.75 8.95 5.70
CA SER A 29 -4.78 9.20 6.70
C SER A 29 -6.06 8.37 6.43
N ALA A 30 -6.38 7.43 7.31
CA ALA A 30 -7.54 6.54 7.19
C ALA A 30 -8.00 6.01 8.57
N GLY A 31 -8.89 5.01 8.58
CA GLY A 31 -9.32 4.35 9.82
C GLY A 31 -10.43 5.06 10.59
N LYS A 32 -10.80 4.48 11.73
CA LYS A 32 -11.74 5.04 12.72
C LYS A 32 -11.28 4.62 14.15
N PRO A 33 -10.78 5.54 15.00
CA PRO A 33 -10.55 6.97 14.74
C PRO A 33 -9.60 7.20 13.56
N ARG A 34 -9.66 8.41 12.99
CA ARG A 34 -8.88 8.72 11.79
C ARG A 34 -7.43 8.96 12.21
N GLU A 35 -6.53 8.15 11.67
CA GLU A 35 -5.09 8.30 11.85
C GLU A 35 -4.55 9.42 10.95
N PRO A 36 -3.50 10.15 11.37
CA PRO A 36 -2.87 11.18 10.56
C PRO A 36 -2.10 10.57 9.38
N ASP A 37 -1.84 11.41 8.37
CA ASP A 37 -1.01 11.03 7.23
C ASP A 37 0.47 11.15 7.62
N LEU A 38 1.19 10.03 7.66
CA LEU A 38 2.61 10.01 8.06
C LEU A 38 3.53 10.65 7.01
N LEU A 39 3.01 11.03 5.85
CA LEU A 39 3.75 11.76 4.82
C LEU A 39 3.34 13.23 4.76
N GLU A 40 2.63 13.75 5.75
CA GLU A 40 2.21 15.16 5.81
C GLU A 40 3.41 16.08 6.04
N ASP A 41 4.24 15.78 7.05
CA ASP A 41 5.48 16.46 7.37
C ASP A 41 6.70 15.52 7.30
N VAL A 42 7.89 16.14 7.30
CA VAL A 42 9.15 15.44 7.06
C VAL A 42 9.62 14.65 8.29
N GLU A 43 9.27 15.07 9.50
CA GLU A 43 9.70 14.43 10.74
C GLU A 43 8.98 13.08 10.91
N ASP A 44 7.67 13.08 10.74
CA ASP A 44 6.85 11.87 10.76
C ASP A 44 7.22 10.93 9.60
N ALA A 45 7.45 11.46 8.39
CA ALA A 45 7.83 10.67 7.24
C ALA A 45 9.19 10.00 7.42
N GLN A 46 10.18 10.73 7.94
CA GLN A 46 11.52 10.21 8.18
C GLN A 46 11.50 9.17 9.31
N THR A 47 10.71 9.40 10.36
CA THR A 47 10.51 8.45 11.47
C THR A 47 9.88 7.15 10.98
N TRP A 48 8.80 7.25 10.19
CA TRP A 48 8.17 6.11 9.56
C TRP A 48 9.15 5.34 8.66
N LEU A 49 9.87 6.05 7.78
CA LEU A 49 10.75 5.43 6.81
C LEU A 49 11.90 4.67 7.47
N ALA A 50 12.53 5.25 8.50
CA ALA A 50 13.61 4.60 9.24
C ALA A 50 13.14 3.26 9.85
N GLN A 51 11.95 3.24 10.47
CA GLN A 51 11.37 2.03 11.05
C GLN A 51 10.97 1.02 9.97
N ALA A 52 10.32 1.47 8.90
CA ALA A 52 9.90 0.61 7.79
C ALA A 52 11.09 -0.07 7.09
N LEU A 53 12.18 0.67 6.84
CA LEU A 53 13.40 0.13 6.23
C LEU A 53 14.13 -0.86 7.14
N ALA A 54 14.15 -0.61 8.46
CA ALA A 54 14.71 -1.56 9.42
C ALA A 54 13.94 -2.90 9.43
N ASN A 55 12.60 -2.84 9.41
CA ASN A 55 11.76 -4.04 9.31
C ASN A 55 11.93 -4.76 7.98
N TRP A 56 11.94 -4.01 6.87
CA TRP A 56 12.19 -4.56 5.53
C TRP A 56 13.54 -5.28 5.47
N SER A 57 14.59 -4.69 6.03
CA SER A 57 15.93 -5.30 6.11
C SER A 57 15.90 -6.65 6.81
N GLY A 58 15.11 -6.77 7.89
CA GLY A 58 14.90 -8.03 8.61
C GLY A 58 14.18 -9.10 7.77
N GLU A 59 13.05 -8.75 7.16
CA GLU A 59 12.27 -9.67 6.32
C GLU A 59 13.04 -10.09 5.06
N ALA A 60 13.64 -9.14 4.36
CA ALA A 60 14.38 -9.37 3.13
C ALA A 60 15.76 -9.99 3.37
N ARG A 61 16.26 -9.97 4.61
CA ARG A 61 17.63 -10.33 5.01
C ARG A 61 18.68 -9.59 4.20
N ARG A 62 18.50 -8.28 4.05
CA ARG A 62 19.32 -7.39 3.23
C ARG A 62 19.63 -6.11 4.01
N PRO A 63 20.78 -5.46 3.80
CA PRO A 63 21.06 -4.19 4.45
C PRO A 63 19.98 -3.14 4.10
N ALA A 64 19.46 -2.47 5.12
CA ALA A 64 18.55 -1.34 4.92
C ALA A 64 19.25 -0.24 4.12
N PRO A 65 18.63 0.32 3.07
CA PRO A 65 19.15 1.52 2.45
C PRO A 65 19.08 2.68 3.45
N VAL A 66 20.03 3.60 3.37
CA VAL A 66 19.97 4.87 4.11
C VAL A 66 19.32 5.89 3.19
N VAL A 67 18.14 6.36 3.57
CA VAL A 67 17.34 7.28 2.76
C VAL A 67 16.94 8.46 3.63
N GLU A 68 17.25 9.67 3.18
CA GLU A 68 16.76 10.91 3.77
C GLU A 68 15.79 11.56 2.78
N ILE A 69 14.62 11.95 3.26
CA ILE A 69 13.60 12.64 2.47
C ILE A 69 13.54 14.10 2.94
N THR A 70 13.54 15.05 2.01
CA THR A 70 13.33 16.48 2.34
C THR A 70 11.85 16.85 2.32
N ALA A 71 11.50 17.99 2.91
CA ALA A 71 10.13 18.51 2.86
C ALA A 71 9.63 18.75 1.42
N GLU A 72 10.51 19.16 0.49
CA GLU A 72 10.13 19.34 -0.93
C GLU A 72 9.85 18.02 -1.64
N GLU A 73 10.43 16.92 -1.16
CA GLU A 73 10.31 15.59 -1.75
C GLU A 73 9.06 14.82 -1.31
N LEU A 74 8.42 15.23 -0.21
CA LEU A 74 7.22 14.56 0.30
C LEU A 74 6.09 14.51 -0.73
N GLN A 75 5.94 15.55 -1.55
CA GLN A 75 4.90 15.55 -2.57
C GLN A 75 5.10 14.41 -3.58
N GLY A 76 6.35 14.17 -4.01
CA GLY A 76 6.67 13.07 -4.92
C GLY A 76 6.34 11.70 -4.33
N LEU A 77 6.63 11.50 -3.03
CA LEU A 77 6.27 10.24 -2.35
C LEU A 77 4.75 10.07 -2.20
N ARG A 78 4.03 11.15 -1.88
CA ARG A 78 2.56 11.14 -1.77
C ARG A 78 1.90 10.83 -3.12
N ASP A 79 2.40 11.43 -4.20
CA ASP A 79 1.91 11.18 -5.56
C ASP A 79 2.16 9.72 -5.97
N PHE A 80 3.36 9.20 -5.71
CA PHE A 80 3.67 7.79 -5.95
C PHE A 80 2.76 6.85 -5.16
N ARG A 81 2.56 7.11 -3.86
CA ARG A 81 1.64 6.34 -3.01
C ARG A 81 0.22 6.34 -3.57
N HIS A 82 -0.26 7.49 -4.04
CA HIS A 82 -1.57 7.64 -4.66
C HIS A 82 -1.69 6.83 -5.96
N ASP A 83 -0.69 6.93 -6.85
CA ASP A 83 -0.68 6.20 -8.12
C ASP A 83 -0.59 4.68 -7.94
N LEU A 84 0.30 4.22 -7.06
CA LEU A 84 0.44 2.79 -6.74
C LEU A 84 -0.88 2.23 -6.21
N ARG A 85 -1.54 2.98 -5.33
CA ARG A 85 -2.84 2.57 -4.78
C ARG A 85 -3.92 2.48 -5.85
N ARG A 86 -4.00 3.47 -6.74
CA ARG A 86 -4.95 3.47 -7.86
C ARG A 86 -4.73 2.28 -8.77
N HIS A 87 -3.47 1.93 -9.03
CA HIS A 87 -3.12 0.74 -9.78
C HIS A 87 -3.61 -0.55 -9.10
N LEU A 88 -3.38 -0.71 -7.79
CA LEU A 88 -3.88 -1.87 -7.04
C LEU A 88 -5.42 -1.98 -7.02
N GLN A 89 -6.12 -0.85 -7.06
CA GLN A 89 -7.58 -0.84 -7.13
C GLN A 89 -8.11 -1.33 -8.49
N ALA A 90 -7.44 -0.95 -9.58
CA ALA A 90 -7.80 -1.36 -10.94
C ALA A 90 -7.62 -2.86 -11.17
N VAL A 91 -6.56 -3.46 -10.61
CA VAL A 91 -6.29 -4.91 -10.72
C VAL A 91 -7.35 -5.76 -9.98
N GLY A 92 -8.01 -5.19 -8.96
CA GLY A 92 -9.00 -5.89 -8.13
C GLY A 92 -10.45 -5.79 -8.62
N THR A 93 -10.74 -4.99 -9.63
CA THR A 93 -12.07 -4.91 -10.25
C THR A 93 -12.02 -5.52 -11.65
N ASP A 94 -13.02 -6.31 -12.04
CA ASP A 94 -13.27 -6.73 -13.43
C ASP A 94 -13.66 -5.52 -14.33
N ALA A 95 -13.03 -4.37 -14.10
CA ALA A 95 -13.20 -3.18 -14.90
C ALA A 95 -12.40 -3.39 -16.19
N SER A 96 -13.10 -3.27 -17.33
CA SER A 96 -12.50 -3.29 -18.66
C SER A 96 -11.27 -2.36 -18.71
N PRO A 97 -10.15 -2.78 -19.32
CA PRO A 97 -8.87 -2.05 -19.36
C PRO A 97 -8.93 -0.67 -20.06
N GLN A 98 -10.09 -0.19 -20.48
CA GLN A 98 -10.28 0.97 -21.36
C GLN A 98 -10.60 2.30 -20.64
N SER A 99 -10.77 2.33 -19.32
CA SER A 99 -11.24 3.55 -18.63
C SER A 99 -10.30 4.12 -17.56
N HIS A 100 -9.09 3.59 -17.43
CA HIS A 100 -8.09 4.18 -16.55
C HIS A 100 -7.18 5.11 -17.34
N PRO A 101 -7.12 6.42 -17.05
CA PRO A 101 -6.06 7.25 -17.58
C PRO A 101 -4.75 6.59 -17.14
N VAL A 102 -3.95 6.19 -18.13
CA VAL A 102 -2.59 5.69 -17.94
C VAL A 102 -1.94 6.70 -17.00
N GLY A 103 -1.72 6.29 -15.75
CA GLY A 103 -0.96 7.12 -14.81
C GLY A 103 0.35 7.48 -15.46
N SER A 104 0.94 8.61 -15.04
CA SER A 104 2.34 8.88 -15.33
C SER A 104 3.12 7.57 -15.17
N LEU A 105 3.76 7.11 -16.25
CA LEU A 105 4.54 5.87 -16.22
C LEU A 105 5.70 6.13 -15.25
N THR A 106 5.52 5.79 -13.98
CA THR A 106 6.55 5.96 -12.97
C THR A 106 7.66 4.96 -13.25
N ALA A 107 8.77 5.45 -13.79
CA ALA A 107 10.00 4.69 -13.93
C ALA A 107 10.86 4.93 -12.70
N ALA A 108 11.35 3.85 -12.09
CA ALA A 108 12.25 3.93 -10.96
C ALA A 108 13.60 3.28 -11.33
N PRO A 109 14.73 3.99 -11.18
CA PRO A 109 16.03 3.43 -11.49
C PRO A 109 16.30 2.22 -10.58
N THR A 110 16.68 1.11 -11.18
CA THR A 110 16.93 -0.16 -10.47
C THR A 110 18.17 -0.80 -11.09
N ALA A 111 19.01 -1.41 -10.25
CA ALA A 111 20.15 -2.21 -10.72
C ALA A 111 19.88 -3.70 -10.46
N LEU A 112 20.39 -4.57 -11.33
CA LEU A 112 20.49 -5.99 -11.04
C LEU A 112 21.90 -6.27 -10.53
N ARG A 113 22.00 -6.92 -9.37
CA ARG A 113 23.28 -7.29 -8.75
C ARG A 113 23.37 -8.79 -8.61
N LEU A 114 24.51 -9.35 -9.01
CA LEU A 114 24.91 -10.72 -8.69
C LEU A 114 25.62 -10.70 -7.33
N ASP A 115 25.06 -11.41 -6.34
CA ASP A 115 25.70 -11.56 -5.03
C ASP A 115 26.77 -12.67 -5.00
N ALA A 116 27.50 -12.77 -3.90
CA ALA A 116 28.57 -13.76 -3.73
C ALA A 116 28.07 -15.21 -3.77
N ASP A 117 26.78 -15.43 -3.53
CA ASP A 117 26.12 -16.74 -3.61
C ASP A 117 25.61 -17.05 -5.02
N GLY A 118 25.91 -16.19 -6.00
CA GLY A 118 25.51 -16.36 -7.40
C GLY A 118 24.04 -16.02 -7.67
N ARG A 119 23.35 -15.30 -6.77
CA ARG A 119 21.95 -14.92 -6.95
C ARG A 119 21.85 -13.53 -7.57
N ILE A 120 20.99 -13.39 -8.57
CA ILE A 120 20.65 -12.10 -9.18
C ILE A 120 19.52 -11.48 -8.37
N ARG A 121 19.69 -10.22 -7.97
CA ARG A 121 18.70 -9.47 -7.17
C ARG A 121 18.56 -8.06 -7.69
N ALA A 122 17.34 -7.54 -7.62
CA ALA A 122 17.08 -6.13 -7.88
C ALA A 122 17.47 -5.28 -6.67
N GLU A 123 18.14 -4.17 -6.92
CA GLU A 123 18.60 -3.21 -5.92
C GLU A 123 18.05 -1.83 -6.24
N ALA A 124 17.44 -1.20 -5.23
CA ALA A 124 16.85 0.11 -5.36
C ALA A 124 17.92 1.18 -5.60
N ARG A 125 17.74 2.01 -6.63
CA ARG A 125 18.62 3.14 -6.94
C ARG A 125 17.87 4.45 -6.87
N GLY A 126 18.62 5.56 -6.92
CA GLY A 126 18.12 6.91 -6.73
C GLY A 126 18.44 7.46 -5.35
N THR A 127 17.84 8.61 -5.04
CA THR A 127 17.98 9.33 -3.78
C THR A 127 16.60 9.75 -3.27
N GLY A 128 16.49 10.03 -1.97
CA GLY A 128 15.27 10.51 -1.34
C GLY A 128 14.05 9.66 -1.68
N TRP A 129 12.93 10.32 -1.98
CA TRP A 129 11.67 9.65 -2.30
C TRP A 129 11.76 8.69 -3.50
N ARG A 130 12.65 8.96 -4.48
CA ARG A 130 12.79 8.09 -5.67
C ARG A 130 13.39 6.74 -5.33
N GLN A 131 14.27 6.69 -4.32
CA GLN A 131 14.81 5.42 -3.84
C GLN A 131 13.75 4.60 -3.10
N VAL A 132 12.87 5.26 -2.34
CA VAL A 132 11.69 4.63 -1.72
C VAL A 132 10.75 4.06 -2.78
N THR A 133 10.48 4.83 -3.83
CA THR A 133 9.70 4.38 -5.00
C THR A 133 10.34 3.16 -5.66
N SER A 134 11.65 3.19 -5.92
CA SER A 134 12.37 2.05 -6.50
C SER A 134 12.24 0.80 -5.64
N LEU A 135 12.44 0.92 -4.32
CA LEU A 135 12.30 -0.20 -3.40
C LEU A 135 10.88 -0.77 -3.41
N ALA A 136 9.86 0.08 -3.28
CA ALA A 136 8.46 -0.36 -3.30
C ALA A 136 8.09 -1.05 -4.63
N MET A 137 8.61 -0.57 -5.76
CA MET A 137 8.37 -1.19 -7.07
C MET A 137 9.06 -2.55 -7.21
N ILE A 138 10.28 -2.70 -6.70
CA ILE A 138 10.97 -4.00 -6.67
C ILE A 138 10.17 -5.02 -5.88
N GLU A 139 9.73 -4.68 -4.67
CA GLU A 139 8.95 -5.57 -3.82
C GLU A 139 7.57 -5.91 -4.41
N ALA A 140 6.93 -4.93 -5.05
CA ALA A 140 5.69 -5.17 -5.79
C ALA A 140 5.91 -6.11 -6.98
N TYR A 141 7.01 -5.95 -7.73
CA TYR A 141 7.37 -6.82 -8.85
C TYR A 141 7.66 -8.25 -8.41
N GLU A 142 8.42 -8.45 -7.33
CA GLU A 142 8.67 -9.78 -6.76
C GLU A 142 7.38 -10.45 -6.29
N ALA A 143 6.48 -9.68 -5.66
CA ALA A 143 5.15 -10.16 -5.28
C ALA A 143 4.27 -10.50 -6.49
N GLN A 144 4.43 -9.79 -7.61
CA GLN A 144 3.72 -10.05 -8.85
C GLN A 144 4.20 -11.37 -9.48
N CYS A 145 5.51 -11.61 -9.49
CA CYS A 145 6.10 -12.86 -9.98
C CYS A 145 5.65 -14.09 -9.17
N THR A 146 5.29 -13.90 -7.90
CA THR A 146 4.81 -14.95 -6.99
C THR A 146 3.29 -15.02 -6.85
N ASP A 147 2.54 -14.24 -7.64
CA ASP A 147 1.07 -14.13 -7.58
C ASP A 147 0.53 -13.73 -6.18
N SER A 148 1.38 -13.12 -5.34
CA SER A 148 1.00 -12.65 -4.01
C SER A 148 0.46 -11.22 -4.04
N LEU A 149 0.85 -10.41 -5.02
CA LEU A 149 0.43 -9.00 -5.15
C LEU A 149 -1.10 -8.85 -5.23
N ARG A 150 -1.81 -9.75 -5.90
CA ARG A 150 -3.30 -9.70 -6.03
C ARG A 150 -4.06 -9.88 -4.70
N ARG A 151 -3.37 -10.30 -3.65
CA ARG A 151 -3.93 -10.39 -2.29
C ARG A 151 -3.82 -9.05 -1.55
N LEU A 152 -2.97 -8.14 -1.99
CA LEU A 152 -2.89 -6.79 -1.44
C LEU A 152 -4.02 -5.93 -2.02
N LYS A 153 -4.97 -5.52 -1.18
CA LYS A 153 -6.24 -4.91 -1.60
C LYS A 153 -6.54 -3.64 -0.83
N SER A 154 -7.16 -2.68 -1.52
CA SER A 154 -7.82 -1.55 -0.85
C SER A 154 -9.15 -1.99 -0.24
N CYS A 155 -9.49 -1.44 0.94
CA CYS A 155 -10.83 -1.62 1.50
C CYS A 155 -11.92 -1.13 0.53
N ARG A 156 -12.97 -1.94 0.31
CA ARG A 156 -14.10 -1.59 -0.55
C ARG A 156 -14.97 -0.45 0.00
N ASN A 157 -14.78 -0.05 1.26
CA ASN A 157 -15.55 1.06 1.82
C ASN A 157 -14.97 2.35 1.24
N THR A 158 -15.73 3.04 0.39
CA THR A 158 -15.28 4.25 -0.32
C THR A 158 -14.85 5.40 0.61
N ARG A 159 -15.21 5.35 1.90
CA ARG A 159 -14.75 6.28 2.93
C ARG A 159 -13.53 5.80 3.72
N CYS A 160 -12.99 4.63 3.39
CA CYS A 160 -11.83 4.04 4.01
C CYS A 160 -10.68 3.96 3.00
N ALA A 161 -9.49 4.25 3.50
CA ALA A 161 -8.29 4.27 2.71
C ALA A 161 -7.28 3.17 3.02
N VAL A 162 -7.61 2.26 3.93
CA VAL A 162 -6.65 1.25 4.38
C VAL A 162 -6.46 0.15 3.32
N VAL A 163 -5.20 -0.26 3.14
CA VAL A 163 -4.78 -1.40 2.33
C VAL A 163 -4.48 -2.60 3.24
N PHE A 164 -5.00 -3.77 2.89
CA PHE A 164 -4.86 -5.00 3.66
C PHE A 164 -4.41 -6.16 2.77
N PHE A 165 -3.76 -7.15 3.36
CA PHE A 165 -3.43 -8.40 2.68
C PHE A 165 -4.51 -9.46 2.94
N ASP A 166 -5.15 -9.95 1.88
CA ASP A 166 -6.25 -10.90 1.92
C ASP A 166 -5.77 -12.34 2.16
N ARG A 167 -5.98 -12.77 3.39
CA ARG A 167 -5.66 -14.12 3.89
C ARG A 167 -6.81 -15.12 3.71
N SER A 168 -7.94 -14.71 3.14
CA SER A 168 -9.02 -15.64 2.87
C SER A 168 -8.57 -16.69 1.84
N ARG A 169 -9.09 -17.91 2.00
CA ARG A 169 -8.77 -19.06 1.16
C ARG A 169 -8.93 -18.74 -0.34
N ASN A 170 -10.02 -18.07 -0.69
CA ASN A 170 -10.41 -17.81 -2.08
C ASN A 170 -10.08 -16.38 -2.56
N ASN A 171 -9.23 -15.63 -1.84
CA ASN A 171 -8.96 -14.22 -2.13
C ASN A 171 -10.26 -13.39 -2.28
N SER A 172 -11.24 -13.63 -1.40
CA SER A 172 -12.58 -13.03 -1.42
C SER A 172 -12.76 -11.89 -0.40
N GLY A 173 -11.73 -11.58 0.37
CA GLY A 173 -11.73 -10.44 1.29
C GLY A 173 -11.86 -9.12 0.53
N VAL A 174 -12.75 -8.26 1.01
CA VAL A 174 -13.01 -6.93 0.43
C VAL A 174 -13.00 -5.81 1.47
N TRP A 175 -12.87 -6.13 2.75
CA TRP A 175 -12.82 -5.17 3.86
C TRP A 175 -11.58 -5.44 4.69
N HIS A 176 -10.85 -4.39 5.07
CA HIS A 176 -9.75 -4.53 6.04
C HIS A 176 -10.28 -4.93 7.43
N ASP A 177 -11.49 -4.46 7.77
CA ASP A 177 -12.22 -4.79 8.99
C ASP A 177 -13.72 -4.87 8.67
N VAL A 178 -14.30 -6.05 8.86
CA VAL A 178 -15.73 -6.29 8.59
C VAL A 178 -16.62 -5.56 9.60
N ARG A 179 -16.21 -5.47 10.86
CA ARG A 179 -16.98 -4.86 11.95
C ARG A 179 -17.05 -3.34 11.79
N ILE A 180 -15.98 -2.73 11.31
CA ILE A 180 -15.90 -1.27 11.09
C ILE A 180 -16.40 -0.93 9.68
N CYS A 181 -15.77 -1.45 8.64
CA CYS A 181 -16.07 -1.05 7.26
C CYS A 181 -17.22 -1.83 6.64
N GLY A 182 -17.26 -3.16 6.82
CA GLY A 182 -18.31 -4.00 6.26
C GLY A 182 -19.71 -3.63 6.78
N ASN A 183 -19.86 -3.55 8.11
CA ASN A 183 -21.12 -3.17 8.76
C ASN A 183 -21.56 -1.75 8.39
N ALA A 184 -20.62 -0.79 8.33
CA ALA A 184 -20.94 0.58 7.94
C ALA A 184 -21.49 0.67 6.51
N VAL A 185 -20.94 -0.10 5.56
CA VAL A 185 -21.46 -0.17 4.19
C VAL A 185 -22.83 -0.84 4.16
N ASN A 186 -23.01 -1.98 4.83
CA ASN A 186 -24.29 -2.68 4.89
C ASN A 186 -25.41 -1.80 5.45
N LEU A 187 -25.13 -1.05 6.52
CA LEU A 187 -26.08 -0.12 7.12
C LEU A 187 -26.44 1.03 6.17
N ARG A 188 -25.47 1.60 5.45
CA ARG A 188 -25.73 2.64 4.44
C ARG A 188 -26.61 2.13 3.31
N ASN A 189 -26.30 0.94 2.78
CA ASN A 189 -27.07 0.32 1.71
C ASN A 189 -28.51 0.02 2.15
N HIS A 190 -28.69 -0.48 3.39
CA HIS A 190 -30.02 -0.69 3.97
C HIS A 190 -30.84 0.60 4.07
N ARG A 191 -30.23 1.69 4.57
CA ARG A 191 -30.88 3.00 4.67
C ARG A 191 -31.21 3.59 3.30
N ALA A 192 -30.34 3.42 2.31
CA ALA A 192 -30.58 3.87 0.94
C ALA A 192 -31.78 3.14 0.32
N ARG A 193 -31.87 1.81 0.48
CA ARG A 193 -33.02 1.02 0.02
C ARG A 193 -34.33 1.47 0.67
N LYS A 194 -34.34 1.67 2.00
CA LYS A 194 -35.53 2.15 2.72
C LYS A 194 -36.03 3.51 2.23
N ARG A 195 -35.13 4.45 1.92
CA ARG A 195 -35.51 5.77 1.38
C ARG A 195 -36.10 5.65 -0.03
N ALA A 196 -35.48 4.87 -0.90
CA ALA A 196 -35.99 4.65 -2.26
C ALA A 196 -37.40 4.03 -2.26
N THR A 197 -37.67 3.07 -1.37
CA THR A 197 -39.02 2.50 -1.22
C THR A 197 -40.04 3.51 -0.70
N ALA A 198 -39.63 4.40 0.22
CA ALA A 198 -40.50 5.45 0.76
C ALA A 198 -40.78 6.60 -0.23
N GLU A 199 -39.88 6.85 -1.19
CA GLU A 199 -40.07 7.86 -2.25
C GLU A 199 -40.92 7.35 -3.42
N THR A 200 -41.12 6.03 -3.53
CA THR A 200 -41.92 5.39 -4.59
C THR A 200 -43.37 5.14 -4.15
N THR A 201 -43.69 5.39 -2.88
CA THR A 201 -45.04 5.22 -2.29
C THR A 201 -45.67 6.59 -2.05
#